data_AF-A0A951PAU9-F1
#
_entry.id   AF-A0A951PAU9-F1
#
_cell.length_a   1.000
_cell.length_b   1.000
_cell.length_c   1.000
_cell.angle_alpha   90.00
_cell.angle_beta   90.00
_cell.angle_gamma   90.00
#
_symmetry.space_group_name_H-M   'P 1'
#
loop_
_entity.id
_entity.type
_entity.pdbx_description
1 polymer ?
#
loop_
_entity_poly.entity_id
_entity_poly.type
_entity_poly.pdbx_seq_one_letter_code
_entity_poly.pdbx_strand_id
1 'polypeptide(L)'
;MSTPEESYRALVQQYRHSGSLSADEREALETNRMLLRLLPDQARAIEQDVMHQAAEADKLESPEQRDWPASPSATASELAPSKPASHRAVARSQPRRLRSEPPASAERQVIPEVPASIISTILAPQAILQSPDTASRREKYKQVLREAYLNDPLLTTEIRAELNKLAQILGLTQSDAAAVEDELSEEFVRSQPPALASEDIATVAAATAANSGLPAYDPSLSNSFEALVAQLGKAAYEAADQQTHDILLKVIQPVQSWLDVTALREFPKTELDRAAIQAIDRLWSQSSAYRFGFGRQLALYGKLSDDALQQDQAKQIEQALLFSQKVDWWIEPLKFYKFYAQLNYSPSAEYGHLPAYWFWQLPRSEALKLGNLGLAAERGGCRVDALTLPEFMAMLRRCGIKPEGIKPAE
;
A
#
# COMPACT_ATOMS: atom_id res chain seq x y z
N MET A 1 25.51 10.42 14.13
CA MET A 1 24.77 9.19 13.82
C MET A 1 24.75 8.38 15.10
N SER A 2 23.57 8.01 15.61
CA SER A 2 23.47 7.14 16.79
C SER A 2 23.96 5.74 16.45
N THR A 3 24.59 5.07 17.40
CA THR A 3 24.95 3.64 17.26
C THR A 3 23.68 2.76 17.26
N PRO A 4 23.74 1.54 16.71
CA PRO A 4 22.64 0.57 16.83
C PRO A 4 22.21 0.33 18.28
N GLU A 5 23.18 0.27 19.21
CA GLU A 5 22.95 0.09 20.64
C GLU A 5 22.23 1.28 21.28
N GLU A 6 22.60 2.52 20.95
CA GLU A 6 21.92 3.72 21.43
C GLU A 6 20.49 3.82 20.90
N SER A 7 20.29 3.48 19.62
CA SER A 7 18.97 3.44 19.00
C SER A 7 18.07 2.39 19.67
N TYR A 8 18.62 1.21 19.98
CA TYR A 8 17.92 0.16 20.70
C TYR A 8 17.64 0.50 22.17
N ARG A 9 18.55 1.22 22.83
CA ARG A 9 18.35 1.71 24.20
C ARG A 9 17.18 2.69 24.30
N ALA A 10 17.10 3.64 23.37
CA ALA A 10 15.99 4.60 23.31
C ALA A 10 14.64 3.88 23.12
N LEU A 11 14.64 2.83 22.31
CA LEU A 11 13.50 1.93 22.09
C LEU A 11 13.00 1.28 23.39
N VAL A 12 13.90 0.64 24.15
CA VAL A 12 13.53 0.00 25.42
C VAL A 12 13.01 1.04 26.42
N GLN A 13 13.61 2.23 26.47
CA GLN A 13 13.16 3.32 27.35
C GLN A 13 11.73 3.76 27.01
N GLN A 14 11.37 3.77 25.72
CA GLN A 14 10.04 4.15 25.26
C GLN A 14 8.96 3.13 25.67
N TYR A 15 9.24 1.83 25.55
CA TYR A 15 8.28 0.78 25.95
C TYR A 15 8.15 0.60 27.46
N ARG A 16 8.91 1.34 28.27
CA ARG A 16 8.97 1.19 29.73
C ARG A 16 7.82 1.88 30.49
N HIS A 17 6.62 1.97 29.91
CA HIS A 17 5.52 2.73 30.52
C HIS A 17 4.95 2.09 31.81
N SER A 18 5.26 0.83 32.13
CA SER A 18 4.69 0.12 33.29
C SER A 18 5.70 -0.60 34.20
N GLY A 19 7.01 -0.34 34.03
CA GLY A 19 8.07 -1.06 34.77
C GLY A 19 8.27 -2.52 34.34
N SER A 20 7.49 -3.01 33.39
CA SER A 20 7.68 -4.29 32.72
C SER A 20 7.33 -4.16 31.24
N LEU A 21 7.96 -4.99 30.39
CA LEU A 21 7.62 -5.11 28.98
C LEU A 21 6.54 -6.17 28.81
N SER A 22 5.43 -5.82 28.17
CA SER A 22 4.40 -6.76 27.74
C SER A 22 4.91 -7.71 26.64
N ALA A 23 4.17 -8.78 26.36
CA ALA A 23 4.54 -9.74 25.32
C ALA A 23 4.66 -9.08 23.93
N ASP A 24 3.68 -8.23 23.59
CA ASP A 24 3.64 -7.50 22.32
C ASP A 24 4.83 -6.53 22.19
N GLU A 25 5.22 -5.88 23.28
CA GLU A 25 6.38 -4.98 23.31
C GLU A 25 7.70 -5.75 23.15
N ARG A 26 7.81 -6.95 23.72
CA ARG A 26 8.97 -7.82 23.51
C ARG A 26 9.07 -8.31 22.06
N GLU A 27 7.95 -8.66 21.44
CA GLU A 27 7.92 -9.06 20.03
C GLU A 27 8.34 -7.89 19.11
N ALA A 28 7.89 -6.67 19.42
CA ALA A 28 8.32 -5.46 18.73
C ALA A 28 9.82 -5.18 18.93
N LEU A 29 10.35 -5.32 20.14
CA LEU A 29 11.77 -5.16 20.44
C LEU A 29 12.63 -6.24 19.74
N GLU A 30 12.14 -7.47 19.59
CA GLU A 30 12.86 -8.53 18.89
C GLU A 30 12.95 -8.28 17.38
N THR A 31 11.88 -7.76 16.78
CA THR A 31 11.88 -7.33 15.37
C THR A 31 12.93 -6.24 15.14
N ASN A 32 12.99 -5.26 16.04
CA ASN A 32 13.95 -4.16 15.94
C ASN A 32 15.39 -4.58 16.21
N ARG A 33 15.60 -5.54 17.12
CA ARG A 33 16.90 -6.17 17.35
C ARG A 33 17.47 -6.74 16.04
N MET A 34 16.64 -7.46 15.27
CA MET A 34 17.06 -8.05 14.00
C MET A 34 17.43 -6.98 12.96
N LEU A 35 16.64 -5.91 12.85
CA LEU A 35 16.89 -4.80 11.92
C LEU A 35 18.21 -4.07 12.24
N LEU A 36 18.48 -3.85 13.52
CA LEU A 36 19.70 -3.21 14.01
C LEU A 36 20.91 -4.17 14.07
N ARG A 37 20.73 -5.44 13.70
CA ARG A 37 21.75 -6.50 13.73
C ARG A 37 22.41 -6.69 15.10
N LEU A 38 21.66 -6.46 16.17
CA LEU A 38 22.14 -6.68 17.53
C LEU A 38 22.08 -8.16 17.88
N LEU A 39 23.10 -8.68 18.55
CA LEU A 39 23.07 -10.04 19.07
C LEU A 39 22.03 -10.15 20.20
N PRO A 40 21.39 -11.32 20.40
CA PRO A 40 20.41 -11.52 21.47
C PRO A 40 20.94 -11.13 22.87
N ASP A 41 22.21 -11.41 23.14
CA ASP A 41 22.83 -11.08 24.44
C ASP A 41 23.09 -9.58 24.61
N GLN A 42 23.43 -8.88 23.52
CA GLN A 42 23.60 -7.42 23.55
C GLN A 42 22.27 -6.72 23.79
N ALA A 43 21.21 -7.15 23.11
CA ALA A 43 19.86 -6.63 23.31
C ALA A 43 19.37 -6.85 24.75
N ARG A 44 19.52 -8.08 25.28
CA ARG A 44 19.17 -8.38 26.68
C ARG A 44 19.96 -7.54 27.68
N ALA A 45 21.24 -7.31 27.45
CA ALA A 45 22.06 -6.45 28.31
C ALA A 45 21.55 -4.99 28.31
N ILE A 46 21.19 -4.45 27.14
CA ILE A 46 20.60 -3.11 27.01
C ILE A 46 19.24 -3.05 27.72
N GLU A 47 18.39 -4.06 27.53
CA GLU A 47 17.09 -4.16 28.19
C GLU A 47 17.22 -4.14 29.72
N GLN A 48 18.09 -4.99 30.25
CA GLN A 48 18.35 -5.08 31.69
C GLN A 48 18.90 -3.77 32.26
N ASP A 49 19.85 -3.15 31.57
CA ASP A 49 20.45 -1.88 32.01
C ASP A 49 19.41 -0.75 32.05
N VAL A 50 18.56 -0.63 31.01
CA VAL A 50 17.47 0.36 31.00
C VAL A 50 16.46 0.12 32.13
N MET A 51 16.11 -1.14 32.41
CA MET A 51 15.19 -1.50 33.51
C MET A 51 15.83 -1.27 34.89
N HIS A 52 17.14 -1.47 35.03
CA HIS A 52 17.85 -1.19 36.27
C HIS A 52 17.91 0.32 36.54
N GLN A 53 18.28 1.13 35.53
CA GLN A 53 18.28 2.59 35.64
C GLN A 53 16.91 3.15 36.00
N ALA A 54 15.85 2.53 35.50
CA ALA A 54 14.47 2.84 35.85
C ALA A 54 14.16 2.64 37.33
N ALA A 55 14.46 1.44 37.83
CA ALA A 55 14.18 1.06 39.20
C ALA A 55 14.96 1.93 40.20
N GLU A 56 16.19 2.34 39.84
CA GLU A 56 16.97 3.27 40.65
C GLU A 56 16.35 4.68 40.66
N ALA A 57 15.87 5.18 39.52
CA ALA A 57 15.19 6.47 39.46
C ALA A 57 13.91 6.50 40.33
N ASP A 58 13.09 5.44 40.28
CA ASP A 58 11.87 5.32 41.08
C ASP A 58 12.15 5.26 42.60
N LYS A 59 13.29 4.68 43.02
CA LYS A 59 13.72 4.69 44.43
C LYS A 59 14.11 6.09 44.92
N LEU A 60 14.70 6.91 44.05
CA LEU A 60 15.12 8.28 44.37
C LEU A 60 13.93 9.26 44.45
N GLU A 61 12.80 8.94 43.80
CA GLU A 61 11.56 9.73 43.91
C GLU A 61 10.66 9.35 45.10
N SER A 62 11.13 8.48 46.01
CA SER A 62 10.36 8.12 47.21
C SER A 62 10.17 9.33 48.16
N PRO A 63 8.95 9.56 48.68
CA PRO A 63 8.53 10.85 49.23
C PRO A 63 8.94 11.02 50.70
N GLU A 64 10.23 11.25 50.97
CA GLU A 64 10.66 11.60 52.34
C GLU A 64 10.57 13.11 52.66
N GLN A 65 10.15 13.98 51.74
CA GLN A 65 10.05 15.43 52.01
C GLN A 65 8.89 16.11 51.28
N ARG A 66 7.67 15.91 51.80
CA ARG A 66 6.62 16.93 51.75
C ARG A 66 5.99 17.06 53.13
N ASP A 67 6.72 17.71 54.03
CA ASP A 67 6.15 18.35 55.21
C ASP A 67 5.21 19.47 54.75
N TRP A 68 3.93 19.15 54.60
CA TRP A 68 2.88 20.16 54.43
C TRP A 68 2.27 20.46 55.81
N PRO A 69 2.22 21.72 56.25
CA PRO A 69 1.71 22.05 57.57
C PRO A 69 0.20 21.86 57.64
N ALA A 70 -0.23 21.28 58.76
CA ALA A 70 -1.62 21.00 59.10
C ALA A 70 -2.47 22.28 59.10
N SER A 71 -3.69 22.16 58.56
CA SER A 71 -4.79 23.09 58.84
C SER A 71 -6.02 22.31 59.32
N PRO A 72 -6.87 22.92 60.17
CA PRO A 72 -7.63 22.17 61.15
C PRO A 72 -9.09 21.89 60.76
N SER A 73 -9.63 20.90 61.46
CA SER A 73 -10.99 20.36 61.45
C SER A 73 -12.14 21.37 61.47
N ALA A 74 -13.24 21.02 60.79
CA ALA A 74 -14.61 21.38 61.20
C ALA A 74 -15.63 20.29 60.77
N THR A 75 -16.05 19.52 61.77
CA THR A 75 -17.41 19.01 62.09
C THR A 75 -18.54 18.94 61.04
N ALA A 76 -18.98 17.68 60.81
CA ALA A 76 -20.35 17.11 60.89
C ALA A 76 -21.60 17.98 60.60
N SER A 77 -22.48 17.48 59.71
CA SER A 77 -23.90 17.26 60.05
C SER A 77 -24.65 16.35 59.06
N GLU A 78 -25.37 15.42 59.67
CA GLU A 78 -26.45 14.50 59.31
C GLU A 78 -27.64 15.10 58.51
N LEU A 79 -28.24 14.34 57.57
CA LEU A 79 -29.69 14.03 57.46
C LEU A 79 -30.03 13.20 56.20
N ALA A 80 -30.89 12.20 56.35
CA ALA A 80 -31.57 11.42 55.29
C ALA A 80 -33.05 11.87 55.14
N PRO A 81 -33.95 11.14 54.43
CA PRO A 81 -34.11 11.10 52.97
C PRO A 81 -35.55 11.46 52.51
N SER A 82 -35.79 11.62 51.20
CA SER A 82 -37.15 11.56 50.63
C SER A 82 -37.20 10.99 49.21
N LYS A 83 -38.19 10.10 48.98
CA LYS A 83 -38.64 9.55 47.69
C LYS A 83 -39.28 10.64 46.82
N PRO A 84 -39.44 10.40 45.50
CA PRO A 84 -40.77 9.94 45.04
C PRO A 84 -40.73 8.90 43.92
N ALA A 85 -41.89 8.23 43.79
CA ALA A 85 -42.24 7.26 42.76
C ALA A 85 -42.50 7.91 41.40
N SER A 86 -42.27 7.17 40.31
CA SER A 86 -43.03 7.36 39.08
C SER A 86 -43.09 6.11 38.22
N HIS A 87 -44.32 5.79 37.80
CA HIS A 87 -44.71 4.69 36.94
C HIS A 87 -44.29 4.95 35.49
N ARG A 88 -43.81 3.92 34.76
CA ARG A 88 -44.02 3.86 33.31
C ARG A 88 -44.13 2.41 32.84
N ALA A 89 -45.31 2.10 32.29
CA ALA A 89 -45.66 0.83 31.68
C ALA A 89 -44.88 0.61 30.38
N VAL A 90 -44.30 -0.58 30.21
CA VAL A 90 -43.70 -1.06 28.96
C VAL A 90 -44.68 -2.04 28.31
N ALA A 91 -45.20 -1.66 27.14
CA ALA A 91 -46.05 -2.51 26.33
C ALA A 91 -45.21 -3.59 25.61
N ARG A 92 -45.66 -4.84 25.74
CA ARG A 92 -45.18 -5.99 24.98
C ARG A 92 -45.62 -5.88 23.52
N SER A 93 -44.67 -5.83 22.59
CA SER A 93 -44.91 -6.06 21.16
C SER A 93 -44.38 -7.43 20.76
N GLN A 94 -45.24 -8.23 20.11
CA GLN A 94 -44.98 -9.59 19.66
C GLN A 94 -44.03 -9.64 18.45
N PRO A 95 -43.27 -10.73 18.25
CA PRO A 95 -42.45 -10.91 17.06
C PRO A 95 -43.28 -11.35 15.85
N ARG A 96 -43.24 -10.53 14.79
CA ARG A 96 -43.84 -10.80 13.48
C ARG A 96 -42.94 -11.78 12.73
N ARG A 97 -43.44 -12.99 12.46
CA ARG A 97 -42.78 -14.00 11.61
C ARG A 97 -42.59 -13.43 10.20
N LEU A 98 -41.34 -13.27 9.79
CA LEU A 98 -40.95 -13.01 8.40
C LEU A 98 -40.83 -14.35 7.66
N ARG A 99 -41.48 -14.37 6.50
CA ARG A 99 -41.60 -15.46 5.55
C ARG A 99 -40.27 -15.56 4.80
N SER A 100 -39.61 -16.71 4.85
CA SER A 100 -38.40 -17.02 4.09
C SER A 100 -38.75 -17.18 2.60
N GLU A 101 -38.27 -16.26 1.78
CA GLU A 101 -38.15 -16.46 0.32
C GLU A 101 -36.87 -17.27 0.01
N PRO A 102 -36.87 -18.10 -1.03
CA PRO A 102 -35.71 -18.91 -1.41
C PRO A 102 -34.63 -18.03 -2.07
N PRO A 103 -33.34 -18.32 -1.87
CA PRO A 103 -32.28 -17.55 -2.48
C PRO A 103 -32.27 -17.75 -4.00
N ALA A 104 -32.19 -16.62 -4.70
CA ALA A 104 -31.93 -16.54 -6.12
C ALA A 104 -30.57 -17.18 -6.47
N SER A 105 -30.55 -17.78 -7.64
CA SER A 105 -29.45 -18.50 -8.28
C SER A 105 -28.08 -17.85 -8.06
N ALA A 106 -27.13 -18.65 -7.59
CA ALA A 106 -25.72 -18.30 -7.55
C ALA A 106 -25.21 -18.01 -8.98
N GLU A 107 -24.89 -16.74 -9.25
CA GLU A 107 -24.08 -16.36 -10.41
C GLU A 107 -22.69 -16.98 -10.26
N ARG A 108 -22.33 -17.86 -11.19
CA ARG A 108 -21.00 -18.47 -11.27
C ARG A 108 -19.97 -17.37 -11.49
N GLN A 109 -19.08 -17.19 -10.51
CA GLN A 109 -17.84 -16.45 -10.69
C GLN A 109 -17.09 -17.02 -11.90
N VAL A 110 -16.81 -16.18 -12.88
CA VAL A 110 -15.98 -16.50 -14.04
C VAL A 110 -14.53 -16.44 -13.55
N ILE A 111 -14.00 -17.58 -13.11
CA ILE A 111 -12.57 -17.75 -12.85
C ILE A 111 -11.85 -17.49 -14.17
N PRO A 112 -10.78 -16.66 -14.21
CA PRO A 112 -10.00 -16.47 -15.43
C PRO A 112 -9.51 -17.84 -15.90
N GLU A 113 -9.99 -18.28 -17.07
CA GLU A 113 -9.61 -19.57 -17.63
C GLU A 113 -8.12 -19.53 -17.97
N VAL A 114 -7.36 -20.43 -17.33
CA VAL A 114 -5.95 -20.63 -17.67
C VAL A 114 -5.88 -20.95 -19.17
N PRO A 115 -5.03 -20.26 -19.96
CA PRO A 115 -4.91 -20.49 -21.38
C PRO A 115 -4.82 -21.99 -21.70
N ALA A 116 -5.71 -22.46 -22.58
CA ALA A 116 -5.80 -23.88 -22.93
C ALA A 116 -4.47 -24.46 -23.44
N SER A 117 -3.59 -23.62 -23.97
CA SER A 117 -2.24 -23.99 -24.40
C SER A 117 -1.29 -24.31 -23.23
N ILE A 118 -1.39 -23.63 -22.09
CA ILE A 118 -0.66 -23.97 -20.87
C ILE A 118 -1.12 -25.36 -20.39
N ILE A 119 -2.44 -25.56 -20.29
CA ILE A 119 -3.02 -26.83 -19.84
C ILE A 119 -2.64 -27.96 -20.80
N SER A 120 -2.78 -27.75 -22.11
CA SER A 120 -2.45 -28.75 -23.13
C SER A 120 -0.95 -29.10 -23.13
N THR A 121 -0.07 -28.13 -22.90
CA THR A 121 1.38 -28.37 -22.86
C THR A 121 1.78 -29.13 -21.60
N ILE A 122 1.18 -28.81 -20.44
CA ILE A 122 1.40 -29.54 -19.18
C ILE A 122 0.88 -30.98 -19.28
N LEU A 123 -0.26 -31.20 -19.96
CA LEU A 123 -0.90 -32.50 -20.12
C LEU A 123 -0.32 -33.36 -21.25
N ALA A 124 0.74 -32.94 -21.95
CA ALA A 124 1.38 -33.67 -23.05
C ALA A 124 2.82 -34.11 -22.68
N PRO A 125 3.01 -35.12 -21.81
CA PRO A 125 4.27 -35.27 -21.09
C PRO A 125 5.39 -35.90 -21.91
N GLN A 126 5.11 -36.59 -23.03
CA GLN A 126 6.09 -37.55 -23.58
C GLN A 126 6.85 -37.10 -24.83
N ALA A 127 6.28 -36.26 -25.69
CA ALA A 127 6.95 -35.86 -26.93
C ALA A 127 7.93 -34.68 -26.74
N ILE A 128 7.65 -33.80 -25.78
CA ILE A 128 8.41 -32.55 -25.58
C ILE A 128 9.63 -32.76 -24.68
N LEU A 129 9.56 -33.69 -23.72
CA LEU A 129 10.67 -34.08 -22.84
C LEU A 129 11.85 -34.75 -23.58
N GLN A 130 11.64 -35.22 -24.81
CA GLN A 130 12.67 -35.93 -25.57
C GLN A 130 13.50 -35.04 -26.49
N SER A 131 13.25 -33.72 -26.54
CA SER A 131 14.15 -32.81 -27.25
C SER A 131 15.45 -32.64 -26.44
N PRO A 132 16.60 -33.16 -26.93
CA PRO A 132 17.88 -32.99 -26.22
C PRO A 132 18.37 -31.54 -26.25
N ASP A 133 17.79 -30.71 -27.11
CA ASP A 133 18.21 -29.34 -27.33
C ASP A 133 17.50 -28.37 -26.37
N THR A 134 18.29 -27.61 -25.60
CA THR A 134 17.83 -26.57 -24.69
C THR A 134 17.20 -25.39 -25.45
N ALA A 135 17.65 -25.08 -26.67
CA ALA A 135 17.09 -23.97 -27.45
C ALA A 135 15.63 -24.25 -27.84
N SER A 136 15.34 -25.47 -28.30
CA SER A 136 13.97 -25.92 -28.60
C SER A 136 13.03 -25.84 -27.38
N ARG A 137 13.54 -26.14 -26.18
CA ARG A 137 12.77 -26.05 -24.92
C ARG A 137 12.51 -24.59 -24.51
N ARG A 138 13.52 -23.71 -24.66
CA ARG A 138 13.36 -22.25 -24.45
C ARG A 138 12.36 -21.64 -25.42
N GLU A 139 12.40 -21.99 -26.71
CA GLU A 139 11.45 -21.48 -27.69
C GLU A 139 10.01 -21.91 -27.38
N LYS A 140 9.83 -23.17 -26.92
CA LYS A 140 8.51 -23.64 -26.49
C LYS A 140 7.99 -22.86 -25.28
N TYR A 141 8.85 -22.61 -24.28
CA TYR A 141 8.50 -21.76 -23.14
C TYR A 141 8.13 -20.34 -23.59
N LYS A 142 8.95 -19.74 -24.46
CA LYS A 142 8.73 -18.42 -25.05
C LYS A 142 7.38 -18.31 -25.75
N GLN A 143 7.01 -19.32 -26.54
CA GLN A 143 5.71 -19.38 -27.23
C GLN A 143 4.54 -19.37 -26.24
N VAL A 144 4.57 -20.25 -25.23
CA VAL A 144 3.49 -20.34 -24.24
C VAL A 144 3.40 -19.07 -23.39
N LEU A 145 4.55 -18.51 -23.02
CA LEU A 145 4.63 -17.23 -22.31
C LEU A 145 4.03 -16.09 -23.17
N ARG A 146 4.32 -16.04 -24.47
CA ARG A 146 3.74 -15.04 -25.40
C ARG A 146 2.22 -15.15 -25.44
N GLU A 147 1.69 -16.36 -25.54
CA GLU A 147 0.24 -16.60 -25.49
C GLU A 147 -0.35 -16.21 -24.13
N ALA A 148 0.35 -16.46 -23.03
CA ALA A 148 -0.06 -16.02 -21.70
C ALA A 148 -0.16 -14.49 -21.62
N TYR A 149 0.83 -13.76 -22.14
CA TYR A 149 0.81 -12.29 -22.20
C TYR A 149 -0.32 -11.73 -23.07
N LEU A 150 -0.65 -12.40 -24.18
CA LEU A 150 -1.76 -11.99 -25.04
C LEU A 150 -3.12 -12.15 -24.34
N ASN A 151 -3.26 -13.17 -23.48
CA ASN A 151 -4.51 -13.42 -22.76
C ASN A 151 -4.60 -12.61 -21.46
N ASP A 152 -3.49 -12.45 -20.73
CA ASP A 152 -3.38 -11.67 -19.51
C ASP A 152 -2.03 -10.93 -19.43
N PRO A 153 -1.98 -9.64 -19.78
CA PRO A 153 -0.76 -8.83 -19.73
C PRO A 153 -0.14 -8.72 -18.33
N LEU A 154 -0.90 -8.98 -17.26
CA LEU A 154 -0.42 -8.87 -15.88
C LEU A 154 0.15 -10.17 -15.33
N LEU A 155 0.03 -11.29 -16.06
CA LEU A 155 0.37 -12.64 -15.65
C LEU A 155 0.00 -12.89 -14.18
N THR A 156 -1.26 -13.23 -13.89
CA THR A 156 -1.71 -13.50 -12.52
C THR A 156 -0.79 -14.49 -11.77
N THR A 157 -0.87 -14.48 -10.45
CA THR A 157 -0.12 -15.40 -9.57
C THR A 157 -0.30 -16.86 -9.97
N GLU A 158 -1.50 -17.22 -10.41
CA GLU A 158 -1.85 -18.57 -10.86
C GLU A 158 -1.16 -18.88 -12.20
N ILE A 159 -1.22 -17.95 -13.16
CA ILE A 159 -0.54 -18.11 -14.47
C ILE A 159 0.98 -18.22 -14.26
N ARG A 160 1.56 -17.41 -13.39
CA ARG A 160 3.00 -17.50 -13.04
C ARG A 160 3.34 -18.84 -12.38
N ALA A 161 2.48 -19.36 -11.51
CA ALA A 161 2.68 -20.68 -10.92
C ALA A 161 2.67 -21.79 -11.99
N GLU A 162 1.77 -21.71 -12.97
CA GLU A 162 1.72 -22.67 -14.08
C GLU A 162 2.90 -22.53 -15.05
N LEU A 163 3.35 -21.31 -15.35
CA LEU A 163 4.56 -21.07 -16.14
C LEU A 163 5.81 -21.62 -15.44
N ASN A 164 5.93 -21.44 -14.13
CA ASN A 164 7.01 -22.04 -13.35
C ASN A 164 6.99 -23.58 -13.40
N LYS A 165 5.81 -24.21 -13.31
CA LYS A 165 5.67 -25.66 -13.49
C LYS A 165 6.07 -26.07 -14.91
N LEU A 166 5.66 -25.32 -15.92
CA LEU A 166 6.04 -25.58 -17.30
C LEU A 166 7.56 -25.49 -17.50
N ALA A 167 8.22 -24.48 -16.95
CA ALA A 167 9.68 -24.35 -17.02
C ALA A 167 10.38 -25.56 -16.38
N GLN A 168 9.87 -26.05 -15.23
CA GLN A 168 10.37 -27.26 -14.58
C GLN A 168 10.15 -28.51 -15.44
N ILE A 169 8.96 -28.68 -16.03
CA ILE A 169 8.65 -29.79 -16.95
C ILE A 169 9.59 -29.75 -18.16
N LEU A 170 9.85 -28.56 -18.72
CA LEU A 170 10.79 -28.39 -19.82
C LEU A 170 12.26 -28.53 -19.39
N GLY A 171 12.56 -28.76 -18.11
CA GLY A 171 13.93 -28.86 -17.61
C GLY A 171 14.76 -27.61 -17.87
N LEU A 172 14.12 -26.43 -17.85
CA LEU A 172 14.77 -25.12 -17.91
C LEU A 172 15.20 -24.72 -16.50
N THR A 173 16.38 -24.11 -16.37
CA THR A 173 16.76 -23.48 -15.10
C THR A 173 15.94 -22.21 -14.88
N GLN A 174 15.85 -21.72 -13.65
CA GLN A 174 15.23 -20.41 -13.38
C GLN A 174 15.91 -19.29 -14.18
N SER A 175 17.22 -19.38 -14.39
CA SER A 175 17.96 -18.42 -15.21
C SER A 175 17.56 -18.47 -16.68
N ASP A 176 17.29 -19.65 -17.24
CA ASP A 176 16.83 -19.78 -18.62
C ASP A 176 15.42 -19.22 -18.80
N ALA A 177 14.53 -19.49 -17.84
CA ALA A 177 13.15 -18.98 -17.85
C ALA A 177 13.12 -17.45 -17.73
N ALA A 178 13.88 -16.89 -16.78
CA ALA A 178 14.00 -15.44 -16.61
C ALA A 178 14.57 -14.76 -17.87
N ALA A 179 15.61 -15.34 -18.49
CA ALA A 179 16.18 -14.79 -19.73
C ALA A 179 15.16 -14.76 -20.88
N VAL A 180 14.27 -15.75 -20.97
CA VAL A 180 13.18 -15.77 -21.96
C VAL A 180 12.10 -14.74 -21.61
N GLU A 181 11.78 -14.56 -20.33
CA GLU A 181 10.83 -13.54 -19.87
C GLU A 181 11.32 -12.12 -20.15
N ASP A 182 12.60 -11.85 -19.90
CA ASP A 182 13.24 -10.57 -20.22
C ASP A 182 13.22 -10.32 -21.73
N GLU A 183 13.64 -11.33 -22.53
CA GLU A 183 13.64 -11.24 -24.00
C GLU A 183 12.25 -10.95 -24.55
N LEU A 184 11.21 -11.63 -24.04
CA LEU A 184 9.84 -11.40 -24.48
C LEU A 184 9.30 -10.05 -24.02
N SER A 185 9.70 -9.58 -22.84
CA SER A 185 9.35 -8.24 -22.33
C SER A 185 9.92 -7.15 -23.23
N GLU A 186 11.20 -7.28 -23.62
CA GLU A 186 11.84 -6.39 -24.59
C GLU A 186 11.18 -6.48 -25.96
N GLU A 187 10.84 -7.69 -26.43
CA GLU A 187 10.14 -7.90 -27.69
C GLU A 187 8.78 -7.20 -27.67
N PHE A 188 8.02 -7.29 -26.59
CA PHE A 188 6.73 -6.60 -26.44
C PHE A 188 6.89 -5.08 -26.46
N VAL A 189 7.89 -4.55 -25.75
CA VAL A 189 8.22 -3.12 -25.78
C VAL A 189 8.60 -2.68 -27.21
N ARG A 190 9.37 -3.50 -27.94
CA ARG A 190 9.80 -3.21 -29.32
C ARG A 190 8.67 -3.39 -30.36
N SER A 191 7.72 -4.29 -30.11
CA SER A 191 6.62 -4.62 -31.03
C SER A 191 5.44 -3.67 -30.91
N GLN A 192 5.38 -2.85 -29.86
CA GLN A 192 4.48 -1.72 -29.86
C GLN A 192 4.82 -0.82 -31.05
N PRO A 193 3.82 -0.32 -31.80
CA PRO A 193 4.06 0.51 -32.97
C PRO A 193 5.03 1.64 -32.62
N PRO A 194 5.91 2.04 -33.56
CA PRO A 194 7.04 2.95 -33.33
C PRO A 194 6.63 4.41 -33.04
N ALA A 195 5.48 4.62 -32.40
CA ALA A 195 5.14 5.87 -31.74
C ALA A 195 5.97 6.12 -30.47
N LEU A 196 6.66 5.12 -29.90
CA LEU A 196 7.26 5.23 -28.56
C LEU A 196 8.56 4.43 -28.33
N ALA A 197 9.49 4.35 -29.29
CA ALA A 197 10.84 3.85 -29.00
C ALA A 197 11.92 4.69 -29.67
N SER A 198 12.64 5.46 -28.83
CA SER A 198 13.92 6.19 -29.05
C SER A 198 13.96 7.16 -30.25
N GLU A 199 13.96 8.49 -30.13
CA GLU A 199 14.55 9.39 -29.12
C GLU A 199 13.55 10.45 -28.60
N ASP A 200 12.27 10.32 -28.96
CA ASP A 200 11.27 11.36 -28.74
C ASP A 200 10.15 10.99 -27.75
N ILE A 201 10.33 10.03 -26.82
CA ILE A 201 9.32 9.85 -25.75
C ILE A 201 9.25 11.11 -24.87
N ALA A 202 10.39 11.75 -24.63
CA ALA A 202 10.42 13.04 -23.96
C ALA A 202 9.75 14.15 -24.79
N THR A 203 9.92 14.12 -26.11
CA THR A 203 9.38 15.13 -27.03
C THR A 203 7.90 14.91 -27.32
N VAL A 204 7.40 13.67 -27.35
CA VAL A 204 5.98 13.32 -27.50
C VAL A 204 5.27 13.48 -26.17
N ALA A 205 5.87 13.14 -25.02
CA ALA A 205 5.31 13.48 -23.71
C ALA A 205 5.29 15.01 -23.49
N ALA A 206 6.34 15.74 -23.87
CA ALA A 206 6.38 17.19 -23.82
C ALA A 206 5.43 17.85 -24.84
N ALA A 207 5.28 17.30 -26.05
CA ALA A 207 4.36 17.81 -27.06
C ALA A 207 2.90 17.49 -26.70
N THR A 208 2.63 16.30 -26.16
CA THR A 208 1.30 15.94 -25.62
C THR A 208 0.99 16.80 -24.42
N ALA A 209 1.96 17.07 -23.55
CA ALA A 209 1.80 17.98 -22.43
C ALA A 209 1.54 19.44 -22.86
N ALA A 210 2.27 19.94 -23.87
CA ALA A 210 2.11 21.28 -24.42
C ALA A 210 0.80 21.47 -25.22
N ASN A 211 0.23 20.39 -25.78
CA ASN A 211 -1.08 20.39 -26.46
C ASN A 211 -2.24 19.85 -25.60
N SER A 212 -2.02 19.61 -24.30
CA SER A 212 -2.91 18.80 -23.45
C SER A 212 -4.36 19.27 -23.34
N GLY A 213 -4.66 20.52 -23.70
CA GLY A 213 -5.96 21.12 -23.36
C GLY A 213 -6.28 20.82 -21.91
N LEU A 214 -5.32 21.14 -21.01
CA LEU A 214 -5.44 20.83 -19.58
C LEU A 214 -6.83 21.28 -19.12
N PRO A 215 -7.60 20.39 -18.46
CA PRO A 215 -8.93 20.76 -18.00
C PRO A 215 -8.80 21.98 -17.08
N ALA A 216 -9.79 22.87 -17.08
CA ALA A 216 -9.77 24.05 -16.24
C ALA A 216 -9.58 23.62 -14.77
N TYR A 217 -8.38 23.86 -14.25
CA TYR A 217 -8.02 23.74 -12.84
C TYR A 217 -7.71 25.13 -12.28
N ASP A 218 -7.56 25.23 -10.96
CA ASP A 218 -7.19 26.50 -10.32
C ASP A 218 -5.86 27.05 -10.90
N PRO A 219 -5.83 28.26 -11.50
CA PRO A 219 -4.62 28.86 -12.05
C PRO A 219 -3.44 28.90 -11.06
N SER A 220 -3.71 28.89 -9.75
CA SER A 220 -2.66 28.81 -8.71
C SER A 220 -1.79 27.54 -8.81
N LEU A 221 -2.29 26.49 -9.46
CA LEU A 221 -1.61 25.21 -9.63
C LEU A 221 -0.77 25.13 -10.92
N SER A 222 -0.82 26.13 -11.82
CA SER A 222 -0.19 26.06 -13.15
C SER A 222 1.29 25.68 -13.06
N ASN A 223 2.05 26.39 -12.24
CA ASN A 223 3.48 26.12 -12.05
C ASN A 223 3.75 24.70 -11.53
N SER A 224 2.85 24.13 -10.72
CA SER A 224 3.02 22.77 -10.16
C SER A 224 2.71 21.71 -11.21
N PHE A 225 1.69 21.92 -12.04
CA PHE A 225 1.37 21.04 -13.17
C PHE A 225 2.45 21.11 -14.27
N GLU A 226 2.98 22.30 -14.57
CA GLU A 226 4.10 22.48 -15.49
C GLU A 226 5.36 21.74 -15.01
N ALA A 227 5.66 21.80 -13.70
CA ALA A 227 6.74 21.04 -13.10
C ALA A 227 6.50 19.52 -13.21
N LEU A 228 5.28 19.05 -12.92
CA LEU A 228 4.90 17.64 -13.05
C LEU A 228 5.08 17.15 -14.50
N VAL A 229 4.57 17.91 -15.46
CA VAL A 229 4.75 17.67 -16.91
C VAL A 229 6.22 17.56 -17.26
N ALA A 230 7.05 18.52 -16.83
CA ALA A 230 8.46 18.56 -17.16
C ALA A 230 9.23 17.36 -16.58
N GLN A 231 8.85 16.87 -15.41
CA GLN A 231 9.47 15.70 -14.78
C GLN A 231 9.01 14.39 -15.42
N LEU A 232 7.72 14.23 -15.69
CA LEU A 232 7.18 13.09 -16.41
C LEU A 232 7.76 12.97 -17.83
N GLY A 233 7.92 14.09 -18.54
CA GLY A 233 8.56 14.12 -19.86
C GLY A 233 10.03 13.68 -19.85
N LYS A 234 10.72 13.75 -18.71
CA LYS A 234 12.10 13.26 -18.56
C LYS A 234 12.17 11.84 -17.98
N ALA A 235 11.02 11.17 -17.82
CA ALA A 235 10.90 9.92 -17.05
C ALA A 235 11.51 10.00 -15.64
N ALA A 236 11.53 11.20 -15.04
CA ALA A 236 12.01 11.43 -13.67
C ALA A 236 10.88 11.09 -12.68
N TYR A 237 10.45 9.83 -12.64
CA TYR A 237 9.23 9.40 -11.96
C TYR A 237 9.25 9.62 -10.44
N GLU A 238 10.41 9.49 -9.78
CA GLU A 238 10.54 9.81 -8.35
C GLU A 238 10.19 11.27 -8.07
N ALA A 239 10.80 12.20 -8.81
CA ALA A 239 10.53 13.62 -8.66
C ALA A 239 9.08 13.94 -9.02
N ALA A 240 8.56 13.35 -10.10
CA ALA A 240 7.17 13.54 -10.52
C ALA A 240 6.17 13.08 -9.45
N ASP A 241 6.49 12.02 -8.71
CA ASP A 241 5.68 11.49 -7.63
C ASP A 241 5.66 12.42 -6.41
N GLN A 242 6.82 12.98 -6.04
CA GLN A 242 6.89 14.05 -5.03
C GLN A 242 6.08 15.29 -5.47
N GLN A 243 6.24 15.73 -6.72
CA GLN A 243 5.51 16.86 -7.26
C GLN A 243 3.99 16.60 -7.32
N THR A 244 3.59 15.35 -7.58
CA THR A 244 2.18 14.92 -7.55
C THR A 244 1.59 15.09 -6.16
N HIS A 245 2.31 14.65 -5.12
CA HIS A 245 1.89 14.84 -3.74
C HIS A 245 1.75 16.32 -3.37
N ASP A 246 2.68 17.18 -3.80
CA ASP A 246 2.58 18.62 -3.55
C ASP A 246 1.33 19.23 -4.18
N ILE A 247 0.95 18.77 -5.38
CA ILE A 247 -0.32 19.16 -6.01
C ILE A 247 -1.51 18.64 -5.18
N LEU A 248 -1.48 17.38 -4.75
CA LEU A 248 -2.53 16.80 -3.89
C LEU A 248 -2.74 17.62 -2.62
N LEU A 249 -1.68 18.05 -1.93
CA LEU A 249 -1.79 18.89 -0.74
C LEU A 249 -2.43 20.25 -1.04
N LYS A 250 -2.06 20.90 -2.16
CA LYS A 250 -2.64 22.20 -2.55
C LYS A 250 -4.11 22.10 -2.97
N VAL A 251 -4.48 20.99 -3.60
CA VAL A 251 -5.84 20.73 -4.09
C VAL A 251 -6.76 20.31 -2.93
N ILE A 252 -6.33 19.36 -2.09
CA ILE A 252 -7.15 18.81 -1.01
C ILE A 252 -7.20 19.77 0.19
N GLN A 253 -6.13 20.54 0.41
CA GLN A 253 -5.95 21.45 1.55
C GLN A 253 -6.28 20.79 2.89
N PRO A 254 -5.60 19.67 3.22
CA PRO A 254 -5.77 19.04 4.52
C PRO A 254 -5.40 20.00 5.66
N VAL A 255 -5.99 19.78 6.84
CA VAL A 255 -5.67 20.58 8.04
C VAL A 255 -4.22 20.38 8.47
N GLN A 256 -3.65 19.21 8.16
CA GLN A 256 -2.30 18.82 8.48
C GLN A 256 -1.46 18.72 7.20
N SER A 257 -0.14 18.63 7.29
CA SER A 257 0.76 18.57 6.12
C SER A 257 0.76 17.21 5.38
N TRP A 258 -0.29 16.40 5.54
CA TRP A 258 -0.44 15.07 4.96
C TRP A 258 -1.92 14.79 4.70
N LEU A 259 -2.19 13.79 3.88
CA LEU A 259 -3.56 13.41 3.52
C LEU A 259 -4.18 12.53 4.61
N ASP A 260 -4.79 13.16 5.62
CA ASP A 260 -5.54 12.44 6.64
C ASP A 260 -6.89 11.90 6.10
N VAL A 261 -7.41 10.88 6.77
CA VAL A 261 -8.66 10.19 6.40
C VAL A 261 -9.86 11.13 6.33
N THR A 262 -9.93 12.15 7.20
CA THR A 262 -11.05 13.11 7.21
C THR A 262 -11.01 13.97 5.96
N ALA A 263 -9.83 14.51 5.63
CA ALA A 263 -9.63 15.30 4.41
C ALA A 263 -9.97 14.49 3.15
N LEU A 264 -9.57 13.22 3.09
CA LEU A 264 -9.90 12.34 1.96
C LEU A 264 -11.41 12.10 1.83
N ARG A 265 -12.12 11.88 2.94
CA ARG A 265 -13.58 11.65 2.95
C ARG A 265 -14.39 12.84 2.46
N GLU A 266 -13.99 14.05 2.85
CA GLU A 266 -14.69 15.28 2.49
C GLU A 266 -14.38 15.75 1.06
N PHE A 267 -13.35 15.21 0.43
CA PHE A 267 -12.94 15.52 -0.93
C PHE A 267 -13.66 14.63 -1.97
N PRO A 268 -13.99 15.13 -3.17
CA PRO A 268 -13.79 16.50 -3.71
C PRO A 268 -14.88 17.49 -3.25
N LYS A 269 -14.52 18.77 -3.09
CA LYS A 269 -15.45 19.85 -2.68
C LYS A 269 -16.00 20.62 -3.88
N THR A 270 -15.24 20.69 -4.97
CA THR A 270 -15.62 21.41 -6.19
C THR A 270 -15.41 20.56 -7.44
N GLU A 271 -15.91 21.01 -8.61
CA GLU A 271 -15.60 20.36 -9.89
C GLU A 271 -14.14 20.63 -10.33
N LEU A 272 -13.54 21.76 -9.92
CA LEU A 272 -12.13 22.06 -10.18
C LEU A 272 -11.21 21.06 -9.47
N ASP A 273 -11.57 20.67 -8.25
CA ASP A 273 -10.88 19.64 -7.47
C ASP A 273 -10.85 18.30 -8.23
N ARG A 274 -11.99 17.89 -8.80
CA ARG A 274 -12.12 16.66 -9.61
C ARG A 274 -11.26 16.76 -10.86
N ALA A 275 -11.35 17.89 -11.56
CA ALA A 275 -10.59 18.15 -12.76
C ALA A 275 -9.07 18.06 -12.51
N ALA A 276 -8.60 18.55 -11.36
CA ALA A 276 -7.19 18.45 -10.97
C ALA A 276 -6.75 16.98 -10.76
N ILE A 277 -7.52 16.16 -10.03
CA ILE A 277 -7.18 14.74 -9.83
C ILE A 277 -7.20 13.97 -11.16
N GLN A 278 -8.19 14.24 -12.02
CA GLN A 278 -8.27 13.66 -13.36
C GLN A 278 -7.11 14.09 -14.26
N ALA A 279 -6.63 15.33 -14.13
CA ALA A 279 -5.47 15.82 -14.87
C ALA A 279 -4.19 15.08 -14.44
N ILE A 280 -3.98 14.90 -13.12
CA ILE A 280 -2.84 14.11 -12.60
C ILE A 280 -2.87 12.69 -13.17
N ASP A 281 -4.01 12.00 -13.07
CA ASP A 281 -4.14 10.62 -13.55
C ASP A 281 -3.84 10.47 -15.05
N ARG A 282 -4.35 11.43 -15.86
CA ARG A 282 -4.10 11.47 -17.30
C ARG A 282 -2.62 11.66 -17.61
N LEU A 283 -1.95 12.60 -16.95
CA LEU A 283 -0.54 12.90 -17.16
C LEU A 283 0.34 11.68 -16.84
N TRP A 284 0.09 11.03 -15.70
CA TRP A 284 0.78 9.79 -15.33
C TRP A 284 0.54 8.68 -16.34
N SER A 285 -0.71 8.46 -16.73
CA SER A 285 -1.08 7.42 -17.69
C SER A 285 -0.39 7.64 -19.04
N GLN A 286 -0.47 8.84 -19.61
CA GLN A 286 0.12 9.14 -20.92
C GLN A 286 1.65 9.03 -20.91
N SER A 287 2.30 9.52 -19.84
CA SER A 287 3.77 9.58 -19.76
C SER A 287 4.43 8.25 -19.35
N SER A 288 3.64 7.23 -19.02
CA SER A 288 4.13 5.93 -18.58
C SER A 288 3.66 4.78 -19.47
N ALA A 289 3.24 5.07 -20.70
CA ALA A 289 2.60 4.10 -21.60
C ALA A 289 1.46 3.34 -20.88
N TYR A 290 0.65 4.07 -20.13
CA TYR A 290 -0.51 3.60 -19.36
C TYR A 290 -0.19 2.59 -18.25
N ARG A 291 1.06 2.55 -17.75
CA ARG A 291 1.46 1.67 -16.64
C ARG A 291 1.17 2.27 -15.27
N PHE A 292 1.29 3.58 -15.13
CA PHE A 292 1.12 4.31 -13.88
C PHE A 292 -0.14 5.18 -13.90
N GLY A 293 -0.60 5.58 -12.73
CA GLY A 293 -1.78 6.43 -12.55
C GLY A 293 -2.74 5.90 -11.48
N PHE A 294 -3.57 6.80 -10.96
CA PHE A 294 -4.58 6.50 -9.96
C PHE A 294 -5.68 5.58 -10.51
N GLY A 295 -6.08 5.71 -11.77
CA GLY A 295 -7.04 4.81 -12.40
C GLY A 295 -6.52 3.37 -12.45
N ARG A 296 -5.20 3.20 -12.60
CA ARG A 296 -4.52 1.90 -12.62
C ARG A 296 -4.54 1.26 -11.24
N GLN A 297 -4.17 2.04 -10.23
CA GLN A 297 -4.25 1.64 -8.82
C GLN A 297 -5.68 1.27 -8.41
N LEU A 298 -6.65 2.10 -8.80
CA LEU A 298 -8.06 1.88 -8.49
C LEU A 298 -8.61 0.61 -9.14
N ALA A 299 -8.21 0.32 -10.38
CA ALA A 299 -8.58 -0.91 -11.07
C ALA A 299 -8.01 -2.16 -10.37
N LEU A 300 -6.73 -2.13 -9.97
CA LEU A 300 -6.11 -3.22 -9.21
C LEU A 300 -6.78 -3.41 -7.86
N TYR A 301 -6.97 -2.33 -7.10
CA TYR A 301 -7.58 -2.38 -5.78
C TYR A 301 -9.01 -2.93 -5.84
N GLY A 302 -9.79 -2.53 -6.84
CA GLY A 302 -11.15 -3.02 -7.08
C GLY A 302 -11.21 -4.52 -7.37
N LYS A 303 -10.27 -5.06 -8.16
CA LYS A 303 -10.20 -6.52 -8.46
C LYS A 303 -9.94 -7.38 -7.24
N LEU A 304 -9.35 -6.81 -6.19
CA LEU A 304 -9.06 -7.49 -4.93
C LEU A 304 -10.22 -7.40 -3.93
N SER A 305 -11.28 -6.67 -4.26
CA SER A 305 -12.48 -6.53 -3.42
C SER A 305 -13.55 -7.53 -3.83
N ASP A 306 -14.13 -8.22 -2.87
CA ASP A 306 -15.52 -8.68 -3.01
C ASP A 306 -16.46 -7.54 -2.62
N ASP A 307 -17.43 -7.22 -3.49
CA ASP A 307 -18.35 -6.08 -3.32
C ASP A 307 -19.17 -6.13 -2.02
N ALA A 308 -19.32 -7.32 -1.43
CA ALA A 308 -20.07 -7.54 -0.19
C ALA A 308 -19.33 -7.12 1.09
N LEU A 309 -18.05 -6.72 1.02
CA LEU A 309 -17.14 -6.74 2.18
C LEU A 309 -16.71 -5.38 2.73
N GLN A 310 -17.31 -4.26 2.29
CA GLN A 310 -16.80 -2.92 2.61
C GLN A 310 -16.90 -2.48 4.08
N GLN A 311 -17.62 -3.18 4.96
CA GLN A 311 -17.80 -2.77 6.36
C GLN A 311 -16.85 -3.45 7.37
N ASP A 312 -16.06 -4.44 6.95
CA ASP A 312 -15.17 -5.17 7.87
C ASP A 312 -13.74 -4.61 7.80
N GLN A 313 -13.28 -4.01 8.90
CA GLN A 313 -11.94 -3.42 9.00
C GLN A 313 -10.83 -4.46 8.77
N ALA A 314 -10.99 -5.70 9.25
CA ALA A 314 -9.96 -6.73 9.06
C ALA A 314 -9.78 -7.06 7.57
N LYS A 315 -10.87 -7.07 6.81
CA LYS A 315 -10.86 -7.31 5.37
C LYS A 315 -10.30 -6.14 4.58
N GLN A 316 -10.55 -4.90 5.02
CA GLN A 316 -9.91 -3.72 4.43
C GLN A 316 -8.39 -3.77 4.59
N ILE A 317 -7.90 -4.23 5.75
CA ILE A 317 -6.45 -4.44 5.99
C ILE A 317 -5.91 -5.50 5.03
N GLU A 318 -6.59 -6.64 4.92
CA GLU A 318 -6.19 -7.72 4.02
C GLU A 318 -6.14 -7.25 2.56
N GLN A 319 -7.18 -6.55 2.11
CA GLN A 319 -7.23 -5.97 0.76
C GLN A 319 -6.11 -4.96 0.53
N ALA A 320 -5.83 -4.09 1.50
CA ALA A 320 -4.73 -3.14 1.42
C ALA A 320 -3.37 -3.84 1.31
N LEU A 321 -3.16 -4.93 2.04
CA LEU A 321 -1.95 -5.75 1.96
C LEU A 321 -1.82 -6.44 0.61
N LEU A 322 -2.87 -7.08 0.11
CA LEU A 322 -2.89 -7.72 -1.21
C LEU A 322 -2.61 -6.70 -2.33
N PHE A 323 -3.21 -5.52 -2.24
CA PHE A 323 -2.92 -4.43 -3.17
C PHE A 323 -1.44 -4.05 -3.10
N SER A 324 -0.92 -3.83 -1.90
CA SER A 324 0.47 -3.42 -1.67
C SER A 324 1.47 -4.45 -2.18
N GLN A 325 1.16 -5.75 -2.07
CA GLN A 325 1.93 -6.82 -2.70
C GLN A 325 1.86 -6.73 -4.22
N LYS A 326 0.66 -6.53 -4.78
CA LYS A 326 0.45 -6.51 -6.24
C LYS A 326 1.14 -5.33 -6.93
N VAL A 327 1.20 -4.18 -6.27
CA VAL A 327 1.92 -3.01 -6.77
C VAL A 327 3.37 -2.94 -6.26
N ASP A 328 3.91 -4.01 -5.66
CA ASP A 328 5.32 -4.09 -5.22
C ASP A 328 5.74 -3.01 -4.20
N TRP A 329 4.82 -2.63 -3.31
CA TRP A 329 5.04 -1.77 -2.15
C TRP A 329 5.41 -2.56 -0.89
N TRP A 330 5.21 -3.87 -0.91
CA TRP A 330 5.37 -4.77 0.23
C TRP A 330 6.48 -5.80 0.04
N ILE A 331 7.32 -5.98 1.06
CA ILE A 331 8.36 -7.01 1.12
C ILE A 331 7.80 -8.21 1.87
N GLU A 332 7.32 -9.20 1.12
CA GLU A 332 6.64 -10.38 1.69
C GLU A 332 7.49 -11.16 2.72
N PRO A 333 8.79 -11.43 2.49
CA PRO A 333 9.61 -12.14 3.48
C PRO A 333 9.78 -11.40 4.82
N LEU A 334 9.72 -10.07 4.80
CA LEU A 334 9.90 -9.24 5.99
C LEU A 334 8.57 -8.77 6.59
N LYS A 335 7.46 -9.05 5.92
CA LYS A 335 6.12 -8.55 6.27
C LYS A 335 6.15 -7.05 6.55
N PHE A 336 6.71 -6.30 5.60
CA PHE A 336 7.09 -4.91 5.80
C PHE A 336 6.87 -4.08 4.53
N TYR A 337 6.42 -2.83 4.66
CA TYR A 337 6.37 -1.89 3.54
C TYR A 337 7.76 -1.43 3.14
N LYS A 338 8.07 -1.43 1.84
CA LYS A 338 9.29 -0.80 1.33
C LYS A 338 9.39 0.65 1.83
N PHE A 339 10.61 1.09 2.12
CA PHE A 339 10.85 2.53 2.28
C PHE A 339 10.61 3.23 0.95
N TYR A 340 10.27 4.52 0.97
CA TYR A 340 10.00 5.26 -0.27
C TYR A 340 11.21 5.20 -1.22
N ALA A 341 12.42 5.42 -0.70
CA ALA A 341 13.66 5.30 -1.46
C ALA A 341 13.96 3.88 -2.02
N GLN A 342 13.18 2.85 -1.66
CA GLN A 342 13.29 1.48 -2.19
C GLN A 342 12.25 1.15 -3.26
N LEU A 343 11.36 2.10 -3.58
CA LEU A 343 10.41 1.94 -4.68
C LEU A 343 11.12 1.90 -6.03
N ASN A 344 10.47 1.26 -7.00
CA ASN A 344 10.98 1.15 -8.36
C ASN A 344 10.47 2.31 -9.20
N TYR A 345 11.33 3.30 -9.45
CA TYR A 345 11.01 4.46 -10.31
C TYR A 345 11.38 4.25 -11.78
N SER A 346 11.64 3.00 -12.20
CA SER A 346 11.86 2.67 -13.61
C SER A 346 10.53 2.59 -14.37
N PRO A 347 10.50 2.88 -15.69
CA PRO A 347 9.36 2.53 -16.54
C PRO A 347 8.94 1.05 -16.46
N SER A 348 9.86 0.16 -16.08
CA SER A 348 9.60 -1.27 -15.90
C SER A 348 8.94 -1.66 -14.57
N ALA A 349 8.66 -0.70 -13.69
CA ALA A 349 7.98 -0.98 -12.42
C ALA A 349 6.60 -1.62 -12.63
N GLU A 350 6.10 -2.29 -11.60
CA GLU A 350 4.82 -3.00 -11.64
C GLU A 350 3.66 -2.07 -12.02
N TYR A 351 2.64 -2.65 -12.64
CA TYR A 351 1.46 -1.91 -13.05
C TYR A 351 0.79 -1.26 -11.82
N GLY A 352 0.48 0.04 -11.90
CA GLY A 352 -0.06 0.81 -10.78
C GLY A 352 0.93 1.15 -9.66
N HIS A 353 2.25 0.88 -9.82
CA HIS A 353 3.25 1.17 -8.80
C HIS A 353 3.29 2.64 -8.38
N LEU A 354 3.11 3.56 -9.33
CA LEU A 354 3.14 5.01 -9.11
C LEU A 354 1.82 5.66 -9.59
N PRO A 355 1.47 6.86 -9.09
CA PRO A 355 2.13 7.62 -8.02
C PRO A 355 1.87 7.05 -6.61
N ALA A 356 2.85 7.17 -5.73
CA ALA A 356 2.96 6.42 -4.49
C ALA A 356 3.21 7.34 -3.29
N TYR A 357 3.99 8.42 -3.43
CA TYR A 357 4.53 9.22 -2.32
C TYR A 357 3.50 9.65 -1.28
N TRP A 358 2.27 9.95 -1.69
CA TRP A 358 1.16 10.29 -0.80
C TRP A 358 0.90 9.24 0.29
N PHE A 359 1.11 7.96 -0.02
CA PHE A 359 0.97 6.86 0.94
C PHE A 359 2.14 6.85 1.94
N TRP A 360 3.32 7.33 1.56
CA TRP A 360 4.50 7.36 2.42
C TRP A 360 4.57 8.60 3.31
N GLN A 361 3.75 9.62 3.10
CA GLN A 361 3.77 10.80 3.95
C GLN A 361 2.98 10.55 5.24
N LEU A 362 3.71 10.44 6.35
CA LEU A 362 3.13 10.44 7.70
C LEU A 362 3.80 11.49 8.57
N PRO A 363 3.03 12.20 9.42
CA PRO A 363 3.60 12.95 10.51
C PRO A 363 4.48 12.03 11.34
N ARG A 364 5.64 12.53 11.78
CA ARG A 364 6.55 11.77 12.65
C ARG A 364 5.82 11.19 13.86
N SER A 365 4.84 11.90 14.43
CA SER A 365 4.03 11.40 15.55
C SER A 365 3.21 10.17 15.19
N GLU A 366 2.60 10.12 14.01
CA GLU A 366 1.83 8.96 13.54
C GLU A 366 2.76 7.82 13.12
N ALA A 367 3.87 8.15 12.44
CA ALA A 367 4.91 7.19 12.12
C ALA A 367 5.42 6.50 13.40
N LEU A 368 5.68 7.25 14.46
CA LEU A 368 6.10 6.72 15.77
C LEU A 368 5.04 5.78 16.37
N LYS A 369 3.76 6.13 16.32
CA LYS A 369 2.67 5.25 16.79
C LYS A 369 2.59 3.94 15.99
N LEU A 370 2.98 3.96 14.73
CA LEU A 370 3.04 2.78 13.87
C LEU A 370 4.34 1.98 14.02
N GLY A 371 5.18 2.32 15.00
CA GLY A 371 6.44 1.64 15.27
C GLY A 371 7.57 2.02 14.31
N ASN A 372 7.44 3.14 13.61
CA ASN A 372 8.47 3.65 12.72
C ASN A 372 9.51 4.43 13.51
N LEU A 373 10.76 3.98 13.45
CA LEU A 373 11.84 4.42 14.33
C LEU A 373 12.74 5.40 13.61
N GLY A 374 12.19 6.61 13.47
CA GLY A 374 12.95 7.87 13.43
C GLY A 374 14.31 7.84 12.76
N LEU A 375 14.33 7.92 11.42
CA LEU A 375 15.35 8.68 10.69
C LEU A 375 14.76 9.46 9.50
N ALA A 376 13.62 9.04 8.94
CA ALA A 376 12.89 9.76 7.90
C ALA A 376 11.40 9.90 8.27
N ALA A 377 10.76 10.99 7.87
CA ALA A 377 9.32 11.24 8.07
C ALA A 377 8.45 10.45 7.05
N GLU A 378 8.89 9.25 6.70
CA GLU A 378 8.30 8.44 5.63
C GLU A 378 7.75 7.15 6.21
N ARG A 379 6.63 6.61 5.69
CA ARG A 379 6.11 5.28 6.06
C ARG A 379 7.17 4.21 5.78
N GLY A 380 7.72 3.62 6.83
CA GLY A 380 8.41 2.33 6.80
C GLY A 380 8.02 1.61 8.08
N GLY A 381 7.39 0.45 7.98
CA GLY A 381 6.86 -0.21 9.17
C GLY A 381 6.15 -1.52 8.92
N CYS A 382 6.00 -2.31 9.99
CA CYS A 382 5.24 -3.56 10.01
C CYS A 382 3.72 -3.32 10.05
N ARG A 383 3.28 -2.08 10.28
CA ARG A 383 1.86 -1.74 10.47
C ARG A 383 1.31 -0.96 9.29
N VAL A 384 0.22 -1.49 8.73
CA VAL A 384 -0.56 -0.86 7.66
C VAL A 384 -1.42 0.24 8.27
N ASP A 385 -1.36 1.46 7.72
CA ASP A 385 -2.46 2.41 7.92
C ASP A 385 -3.65 1.91 7.10
N ALA A 386 -4.43 1.06 7.77
CA ALA A 386 -5.55 0.30 7.22
C ALA A 386 -6.62 1.16 6.55
N LEU A 387 -6.72 2.43 6.93
CA LEU A 387 -7.86 3.27 6.60
C LEU A 387 -7.52 4.26 5.49
N THR A 388 -6.27 4.74 5.43
CA THR A 388 -5.90 5.77 4.44
C THR A 388 -6.03 5.26 3.01
N LEU A 389 -5.55 4.05 2.71
CA LEU A 389 -5.59 3.49 1.34
C LEU A 389 -7.04 3.26 0.85
N PRO A 390 -7.95 2.59 1.60
CA PRO A 390 -9.34 2.45 1.18
C PRO A 390 -10.04 3.80 0.96
N GLU A 391 -9.78 4.79 1.83
CA GLU A 391 -10.39 6.11 1.75
C GLU A 391 -9.86 6.93 0.57
N PHE A 392 -8.57 6.78 0.26
CA PHE A 392 -7.98 7.34 -0.95
C PHE A 392 -8.62 6.73 -2.21
N MET A 393 -8.77 5.40 -2.26
CA MET A 393 -9.45 4.73 -3.38
C MET A 393 -10.91 5.17 -3.53
N ALA A 394 -11.62 5.37 -2.42
CA ALA A 394 -12.97 5.90 -2.43
C ALA A 394 -13.00 7.37 -2.93
N MET A 395 -12.02 8.18 -2.55
CA MET A 395 -11.85 9.56 -3.02
C MET A 395 -11.64 9.60 -4.54
N LEU A 396 -10.79 8.73 -5.10
CA LEU A 396 -10.57 8.64 -6.54
C LEU A 396 -11.88 8.36 -7.30
N ARG A 397 -12.71 7.43 -6.80
CA ARG A 397 -14.04 7.15 -7.38
C ARG A 397 -14.94 8.38 -7.36
N ARG A 398 -14.98 9.13 -6.24
CA ARG A 398 -15.76 10.38 -6.13
C ARG A 398 -15.26 11.46 -7.09
N CYS A 399 -13.97 11.46 -7.42
CA CYS A 399 -13.38 12.35 -8.43
C CYS A 399 -13.66 11.91 -9.88
N GLY A 400 -14.42 10.84 -10.09
CA GLY A 400 -14.73 10.33 -11.42
C GLY A 400 -13.54 9.64 -12.11
N ILE A 401 -12.51 9.27 -11.36
CA ILE A 401 -11.45 8.41 -11.87
C ILE A 401 -12.08 7.05 -12.18
N LYS A 402 -12.02 6.67 -13.45
CA LYS A 402 -12.53 5.37 -13.89
C LYS A 402 -11.43 4.33 -13.67
N PRO A 403 -11.76 3.14 -13.15
CA PRO A 403 -10.85 2.01 -13.25
C PRO A 403 -10.78 1.65 -14.74
N GLU A 404 -9.83 2.23 -15.46
CA GLU A 404 -9.60 1.81 -16.83
C GLU A 404 -9.03 0.40 -16.75
N GLY A 405 -9.82 -0.58 -17.20
CA GLY A 405 -9.29 -1.88 -17.54
C GLY A 405 -8.19 -1.68 -18.57
N ILE A 406 -7.17 -2.53 -18.51
CA ILE A 406 -6.20 -2.66 -19.60
C ILE A 406 -7.04 -2.90 -20.85
N LYS A 407 -7.14 -1.90 -21.74
CA LYS A 407 -7.70 -2.15 -23.06
C LYS A 407 -6.75 -3.16 -23.69
N PRO A 408 -7.21 -4.36 -24.08
CA PRO A 408 -6.39 -5.22 -24.92
C PRO A 408 -5.99 -4.38 -26.13
N ALA A 409 -4.70 -4.40 -26.49
CA ALA A 409 -4.24 -3.74 -27.70
C ALA A 409 -5.00 -4.40 -28.88
N GLU A 410 -5.83 -3.62 -29.57
CA GLU A 410 -6.56 -4.05 -30.78
C GLU A 410 -5.61 -4.23 -31.97
#